data_AF-A0AAN8Y7A4-F1
#
_entry.id   AF-A0AAN8Y7A4-F1
#
_cell.length_a   1.000
_cell.length_b   1.000
_cell.length_c   1.000
_cell.angle_alpha   90.00
_cell.angle_beta   90.00
_cell.angle_gamma   90.00
#
_symmetry.space_group_name_H-M   'P 1'
#
loop_
_entity.id
_entity.type
_entity.pdbx_description
1 polymer ?
#
loop_
_entity_poly.entity_id
_entity_poly.type
_entity_poly.pdbx_seq_one_letter_code
_entity_poly.pdbx_strand_id
1 'polypeptide(L)'
;MLKLLKALKGDKAIKPNERDVKKLENGRRKEMPSKENGVQDVSETSQVNSSRKRNRPSVVKDVVGDISTKLGEVAAAISKIADSRLDVTRLYEEVMAIEGYGEEFLGDAFNYLVQSDTLAKGFMAKNQNLRMVWLERFKRQHK
;
A
#
# COMPACT_ATOMS: atom_id res chain seq x y z
N MET A 1 -19.75 -37.51 20.39
CA MET A 1 -18.63 -37.84 19.49
C MET A 1 -19.15 -38.72 18.36
N LEU A 2 -19.08 -38.28 17.09
CA LEU A 2 -19.48 -38.98 15.84
C LEU A 2 -20.89 -38.79 15.21
N LYS A 3 -21.62 -37.69 15.44
CA LYS A 3 -22.73 -37.31 14.53
C LYS A 3 -22.67 -35.89 13.95
N LEU A 4 -21.58 -35.15 14.17
CA LEU A 4 -21.35 -33.83 13.57
C LEU A 4 -20.28 -33.81 12.46
N LEU A 5 -19.94 -34.97 11.88
CA LEU A 5 -18.91 -35.09 10.84
C LEU A 5 -19.49 -35.54 9.48
N LYS A 6 -20.69 -35.06 9.13
CA LYS A 6 -21.34 -35.37 7.82
C LYS A 6 -21.93 -34.14 7.12
N ALA A 7 -21.33 -32.97 7.31
CA ALA A 7 -21.66 -31.75 6.56
C ALA A 7 -20.42 -31.03 6.00
N LEU A 8 -19.30 -31.74 5.87
CA LEU A 8 -18.16 -31.34 5.03
C LEU A 8 -18.19 -32.19 3.76
N LYS A 9 -18.96 -31.72 2.77
CA LYS A 9 -18.76 -31.94 1.34
C LYS A 9 -19.81 -31.10 0.60
N GLY A 10 -19.48 -29.83 0.47
CA GLY A 10 -20.29 -28.83 -0.23
C GLY A 10 -19.40 -27.78 -0.87
N ASP A 11 -18.28 -28.19 -1.46
CA ASP A 11 -17.43 -27.33 -2.29
C ASP A 11 -18.20 -26.95 -3.57
N LYS A 12 -19.00 -25.89 -3.51
CA LYS A 12 -19.44 -25.19 -4.72
C LYS A 12 -18.35 -24.21 -5.11
N ALA A 13 -17.41 -24.70 -5.91
CA ALA A 13 -16.55 -23.87 -6.74
C ALA A 13 -17.44 -22.91 -7.57
N ILE A 14 -17.31 -21.61 -7.33
CA ILE A 14 -17.84 -20.58 -8.22
C ILE A 14 -16.99 -20.64 -9.48
N LYS A 15 -17.45 -21.40 -10.47
CA LYS A 15 -16.89 -21.36 -11.82
C LYS A 15 -17.18 -19.99 -12.42
N PRO A 16 -16.20 -19.27 -12.96
CA PRO A 16 -16.49 -18.09 -13.76
C PRO A 16 -17.36 -18.49 -14.96
N ASN A 17 -18.43 -17.72 -15.16
CA ASN A 17 -19.31 -17.76 -16.32
C ASN A 17 -18.48 -17.63 -17.61
N GLU A 18 -18.45 -18.71 -18.39
CA GLU A 18 -17.77 -18.85 -19.68
C GLU A 18 -18.68 -18.43 -20.84
N ARG A 19 -19.21 -17.19 -20.84
CA ARG A 19 -20.03 -16.65 -21.95
C ARG A 19 -19.76 -15.19 -22.37
N ASP A 20 -18.67 -14.57 -21.93
CA ASP A 20 -18.26 -13.25 -22.46
C ASP A 20 -16.87 -13.26 -23.13
N VAL A 21 -16.37 -14.44 -23.50
CA VAL A 21 -15.18 -14.59 -24.36
C VAL A 21 -15.64 -15.03 -25.75
N LYS A 22 -15.84 -14.08 -26.67
CA LYS A 22 -15.64 -14.17 -28.15
C LYS A 22 -16.51 -13.16 -28.93
N LYS A 23 -15.92 -12.03 -29.32
CA LYS A 23 -16.16 -11.22 -30.54
C LYS A 23 -15.50 -9.85 -30.30
N LEU A 24 -14.55 -9.33 -31.05
CA LEU A 24 -14.15 -9.53 -32.44
C LEU A 24 -12.64 -9.28 -32.55
N GLU A 25 -11.87 -10.33 -32.81
CA GLU A 25 -10.56 -10.22 -33.45
C GLU A 25 -10.73 -10.64 -34.91
N ASN A 26 -10.05 -9.93 -35.80
CA ASN A 26 -9.73 -10.27 -37.19
C ASN A 26 -10.83 -10.21 -38.25
N GLY A 27 -10.78 -9.11 -39.01
CA GLY A 27 -11.28 -9.01 -40.37
C GLY A 27 -10.27 -8.33 -41.29
N ARG A 28 -9.12 -8.97 -41.54
CA ARG A 28 -8.21 -8.58 -42.64
C ARG A 28 -7.97 -9.81 -43.52
N ARG A 29 -8.75 -9.92 -44.61
CA ARG A 29 -8.35 -10.65 -45.82
C ARG A 29 -8.78 -9.83 -47.04
N LYS A 30 -7.81 -9.69 -47.94
CA LYS A 30 -7.88 -9.05 -49.25
C LYS A 30 -8.32 -10.10 -50.28
N GLU A 31 -8.87 -9.61 -51.41
CA GLU A 31 -8.96 -10.17 -52.79
C GLU A 31 -10.30 -9.72 -53.40
N MET A 32 -10.47 -9.23 -54.63
CA MET A 32 -9.62 -9.04 -55.82
C MET A 32 -10.27 -7.96 -56.74
N PRO A 33 -9.57 -7.47 -57.79
CA PRO A 33 -9.88 -6.22 -58.50
C PRO A 33 -10.82 -6.40 -59.70
N SER A 34 -11.74 -5.46 -59.88
CA SER A 34 -12.43 -5.27 -61.16
C SER A 34 -11.66 -4.24 -61.98
N LYS A 35 -11.08 -4.68 -63.10
CA LYS A 35 -10.40 -3.85 -64.08
C LYS A 35 -11.45 -3.11 -64.92
N GLU A 36 -11.36 -1.80 -65.01
CA GLU A 36 -11.76 -1.09 -66.23
C GLU A 36 -10.58 -0.25 -66.72
N ASN A 37 -10.33 -0.35 -68.02
CA ASN A 37 -9.18 0.20 -68.69
C ASN A 37 -9.45 1.66 -69.10
N GLY A 38 -8.52 2.54 -68.79
CA GLY A 38 -8.45 3.91 -69.31
C GLY A 38 -7.03 4.46 -69.17
N VAL A 39 -6.18 4.13 -70.15
CA VAL A 39 -4.84 4.70 -70.41
C VAL A 39 -5.03 6.22 -70.61
N GLN A 40 -4.27 7.16 -70.02
CA GLN A 40 -2.86 7.47 -70.21
C GLN A 40 -2.53 8.70 -69.32
N ASP A 41 -1.39 8.72 -68.62
CA ASP A 41 -0.36 9.78 -68.71
C ASP A 41 0.62 9.71 -67.52
N VAL A 42 1.88 10.00 -67.80
CA VAL A 42 3.06 9.75 -66.98
C VAL A 42 3.48 11.05 -66.31
N SER A 43 3.49 11.16 -64.97
CA SER A 43 4.58 11.85 -64.26
C SER A 43 4.52 11.71 -62.73
N GLU A 44 5.70 11.44 -62.19
CA GLU A 44 6.29 11.95 -60.95
C GLU A 44 5.70 11.66 -59.56
N THR A 45 6.49 10.84 -58.85
CA THR A 45 6.91 11.00 -57.45
C THR A 45 5.92 10.58 -56.37
N SER A 46 6.16 9.37 -55.88
CA SER A 46 5.71 8.88 -54.59
C SER A 46 6.26 9.76 -53.46
N GLN A 47 5.45 10.68 -52.94
CA GLN A 47 5.56 11.10 -51.55
C GLN A 47 4.30 10.67 -50.82
N VAL A 48 4.29 9.40 -50.41
CA VAL A 48 3.46 8.97 -49.29
C VAL A 48 3.92 9.80 -48.10
N ASN A 49 3.15 10.84 -47.80
CA ASN A 49 3.26 11.57 -46.56
C ASN A 49 3.05 10.58 -45.42
N SER A 50 4.16 10.03 -44.91
CA SER A 50 4.20 9.31 -43.65
C SER A 50 3.76 10.32 -42.60
N SER A 51 2.47 10.28 -42.24
CA SER A 51 1.94 11.00 -41.10
C SER A 51 2.68 10.48 -39.88
N ARG A 52 3.82 11.10 -39.57
CA ARG A 52 4.62 10.79 -38.40
C ARG A 52 3.70 11.06 -37.21
N LYS A 53 3.17 9.98 -36.61
CA LYS A 53 2.41 10.02 -35.37
C LYS A 53 3.25 10.82 -34.39
N ARG A 54 2.89 12.09 -34.18
CA ARG A 54 3.51 12.91 -33.14
C ARG A 54 3.05 12.29 -31.83
N ASN A 55 3.92 11.52 -31.18
CA ASN A 55 3.82 11.23 -29.77
C ASN A 55 3.97 12.57 -29.03
N ARG A 56 2.91 13.36 -29.00
CA ARG A 56 2.80 14.41 -27.98
C ARG A 56 2.54 13.67 -26.68
N PRO A 57 3.45 13.71 -25.68
CA PRO A 57 3.03 13.37 -24.33
C PRO A 57 1.86 14.31 -24.03
N SER A 58 0.67 13.75 -23.82
CA SER A 58 -0.46 14.60 -23.46
C SER A 58 -0.13 15.14 -22.08
N VAL A 59 -0.01 16.46 -21.96
CA VAL A 59 0.23 17.16 -20.68
C VAL A 59 -0.69 16.62 -19.57
N VAL A 60 -1.91 16.21 -19.91
CA VAL A 60 -2.85 15.59 -18.96
C VAL A 60 -2.35 14.24 -18.40
N LYS A 61 -1.72 13.38 -19.21
CA LYS A 61 -1.12 12.11 -18.73
C LYS A 61 0.08 12.34 -17.83
N ASP A 62 0.83 13.40 -18.10
CA ASP A 62 1.96 13.85 -17.28
C ASP A 62 1.46 14.31 -15.90
N VAL A 63 0.47 15.20 -15.89
CA VAL A 63 -0.19 15.69 -14.67
C VAL A 63 -0.81 14.56 -13.84
N VAL A 64 -1.51 13.60 -14.47
CA VAL A 64 -2.08 12.44 -13.75
C VAL A 64 -0.98 11.55 -13.17
N GLY A 65 0.13 11.36 -13.88
CA GLY A 65 1.30 10.63 -13.39
C GLY A 65 1.94 11.31 -12.18
N ASP A 66 2.08 12.64 -12.22
CA ASP A 66 2.62 13.45 -11.14
C ASP A 66 1.73 13.40 -9.90
N ILE A 67 0.41 13.56 -10.08
CA ILE A 67 -0.57 13.44 -8.98
C ILE A 67 -0.51 12.04 -8.37
N SER A 68 -0.48 10.99 -9.19
CA SER A 68 -0.37 9.61 -8.72
C SER A 68 0.91 9.40 -7.92
N THR A 69 2.03 9.98 -8.36
CA THR A 69 3.31 9.87 -7.67
C THR A 69 3.27 10.58 -6.32
N LYS A 70 2.76 11.82 -6.26
CA LYS A 70 2.62 12.58 -5.02
C LYS A 70 1.67 11.92 -4.02
N LEU A 71 0.57 11.33 -4.50
CA LEU A 71 -0.34 10.57 -3.65
C LEU A 71 0.35 9.32 -3.08
N GLY A 72 1.18 8.64 -3.89
CA GLY A 72 2.01 7.53 -3.43
C GLY A 72 3.01 7.94 -2.34
N GLU A 73 3.66 9.10 -2.48
CA GLU A 73 4.55 9.66 -1.45
C GLU A 73 3.79 9.94 -0.13
N VAL A 74 2.60 10.52 -0.20
CA VAL A 74 1.74 10.77 0.97
C VAL A 74 1.32 9.45 1.63
N ALA A 75 0.88 8.47 0.85
CA ALA A 75 0.50 7.15 1.36
C ALA A 75 1.68 6.49 2.10
N ALA A 76 2.88 6.53 1.51
CA ALA A 76 4.10 5.99 2.13
C ALA A 76 4.46 6.74 3.44
N ALA A 77 4.30 8.06 3.48
CA ALA A 77 4.53 8.83 4.70
C ALA A 77 3.52 8.47 5.81
N ILE A 78 2.25 8.28 5.47
CA ILE A 78 1.21 7.84 6.41
C ILE A 78 1.51 6.44 6.93
N SER A 79 1.91 5.50 6.08
CA SER A 79 2.32 4.15 6.50
C SER A 79 3.46 4.21 7.52
N LYS A 80 4.51 5.02 7.26
CA LYS A 80 5.61 5.20 8.22
C LYS A 80 5.17 5.78 9.56
N ILE A 81 4.22 6.72 9.55
CA ILE A 81 3.64 7.27 10.79
C ILE A 81 2.86 6.19 11.53
N ALA A 82 2.09 5.36 10.82
CA ALA A 82 1.35 4.25 11.40
C ALA A 82 2.29 3.18 12.00
N ASP A 83 3.39 2.87 11.34
CA ASP A 83 4.41 1.92 11.84
C ASP A 83 5.16 2.48 13.06
N SER A 84 5.26 3.81 13.17
CA SER A 84 5.88 4.46 14.33
C SER A 84 5.01 4.45 15.59
N ARG A 85 3.83 3.81 15.58
CA ARG A 85 2.95 3.73 16.75
C ARG A 85 3.65 3.08 17.93
N LEU A 86 3.33 3.56 19.13
CA LEU A 86 3.84 2.98 20.35
C LEU A 86 3.32 1.54 20.54
N ASP A 87 4.23 0.61 20.74
CA ASP A 87 3.90 -0.74 21.20
C ASP A 87 3.69 -0.72 22.72
N VAL A 88 2.42 -0.57 23.11
CA VAL A 88 2.00 -0.46 24.52
C VAL A 88 2.25 -1.78 25.28
N THR A 89 2.13 -2.92 24.61
CA THR A 89 2.39 -4.23 25.23
C THR A 89 3.86 -4.36 25.60
N ARG A 90 4.76 -4.02 24.66
CA ARG A 90 6.20 -4.01 24.94
C ARG A 90 6.57 -2.99 26.01
N LEU A 91 5.96 -1.81 26.00
CA LEU A 91 6.17 -0.81 27.06
C LEU A 91 5.81 -1.37 28.43
N TYR A 92 4.67 -2.06 28.54
CA TYR A 92 4.22 -2.66 29.80
C TYR A 92 5.24 -3.67 30.32
N GLU A 93 5.67 -4.61 29.48
CA GLU A 93 6.66 -5.63 29.83
C GLU A 93 7.96 -5.00 30.34
N GLU A 94 8.45 -3.97 29.65
CA GLU A 94 9.71 -3.30 29.98
C GLU A 94 9.64 -2.44 31.24
N VAL A 95 8.46 -1.88 31.55
CA VAL A 95 8.22 -1.18 32.82
C VAL A 95 8.13 -2.19 33.97
N MET A 96 7.41 -3.29 33.78
CA MET A 96 7.24 -4.33 34.80
C MET A 96 8.50 -5.16 35.05
N ALA A 97 9.41 -5.24 34.08
CA ALA A 97 10.71 -5.89 34.25
C ALA A 97 11.68 -5.11 35.16
N ILE A 98 11.34 -3.90 35.59
CA ILE A 98 12.21 -3.10 36.44
C ILE A 98 12.11 -3.55 37.89
N GLU A 99 13.18 -4.15 38.38
CA GLU A 99 13.29 -4.58 39.77
C GLU A 99 13.50 -3.41 40.74
N GLY A 100 13.12 -3.61 42.00
CA GLY A 100 13.33 -2.64 43.09
C GLY A 100 12.18 -1.66 43.34
N TYR A 101 11.09 -1.76 42.58
CA TYR A 101 9.87 -1.00 42.80
C TYR A 101 8.66 -1.93 42.98
N GLY A 102 7.64 -1.45 43.70
CA GLY A 102 6.38 -2.18 43.83
C GLY A 102 5.57 -2.14 42.53
N GLU A 103 4.85 -3.22 42.24
CA GLU A 103 4.02 -3.35 41.03
C GLU A 103 2.98 -2.22 40.89
N GLU A 104 2.36 -1.80 42.00
CA GLU A 104 1.42 -0.67 42.01
C GLU A 104 2.06 0.63 41.50
N PHE A 105 3.27 0.95 41.99
CA PHE A 105 4.01 2.13 41.54
C PHE A 105 4.43 2.03 40.06
N LEU A 106 4.86 0.84 39.61
CA LEU A 106 5.19 0.61 38.21
C LEU A 106 3.94 0.72 37.31
N GLY A 107 2.78 0.30 37.81
CA GLY A 107 1.48 0.49 37.18
C GLY A 107 1.15 1.98 37.00
N ASP A 108 1.34 2.80 38.04
CA ASP A 108 1.13 4.25 37.94
C ASP A 108 2.10 4.92 36.97
N ALA A 109 3.38 4.51 36.99
CA ALA A 109 4.38 5.00 36.05
C ALA A 109 4.03 4.63 34.60
N PHE A 110 3.55 3.40 34.37
CA PHE A 110 3.06 2.97 33.07
C PHE A 110 1.85 3.78 32.62
N ASN A 111 0.86 3.97 33.49
CA ASN A 111 -0.34 4.78 33.21
C ASN A 111 0.05 6.22 32.84
N TYR A 112 1.08 6.78 33.47
CA TYR A 112 1.63 8.09 33.09
C TYR A 112 2.31 8.09 31.71
N LEU A 113 3.14 7.07 31.42
CA LEU A 113 3.84 6.97 30.14
C LEU A 113 2.87 6.82 28.96
N VAL A 114 1.79 6.04 29.12
CA VAL A 114 0.78 5.81 28.07
C VAL A 114 0.00 7.07 27.73
N GLN A 115 -0.05 8.09 28.60
CA GLN A 115 -0.68 9.38 28.29
C GLN A 115 0.00 10.13 27.15
N SER A 116 1.28 9.86 26.88
CA SER A 116 2.02 10.52 25.81
C SER A 116 2.95 9.55 25.09
N ASP A 117 2.66 9.31 23.82
CA ASP A 117 3.49 8.53 22.89
C ASP A 117 4.96 8.96 22.94
N THR A 118 5.22 10.26 23.03
CA THR A 118 6.58 10.82 23.10
C THR A 118 7.28 10.47 24.41
N LEU A 119 6.56 10.51 25.55
CA LEU A 119 7.13 10.11 26.85
C LEU A 119 7.47 8.62 26.86
N ALA A 120 6.54 7.78 26.42
CA ALA A 120 6.74 6.34 26.32
C ALA A 120 7.89 5.97 25.39
N LYS A 121 7.95 6.54 24.18
CA LYS A 121 9.07 6.35 23.24
C LYS A 121 10.40 6.84 23.84
N GLY A 122 10.37 8.00 24.50
CA GLY A 122 11.53 8.56 25.19
C GLY A 122 12.01 7.71 26.36
N PHE A 123 11.11 7.01 27.05
CA PHE A 123 11.44 6.04 28.09
C PHE A 123 12.03 4.75 27.49
N MET A 124 11.41 4.20 26.44
CA MET A 124 11.88 2.99 25.77
C MET A 124 13.28 3.16 25.16
N ALA A 125 13.59 4.34 24.64
CA ALA A 125 14.92 4.67 24.09
C ALA A 125 16.04 4.76 25.15
N LYS A 126 15.70 4.83 26.45
CA LYS A 126 16.68 4.85 27.55
C LYS A 126 17.19 3.44 27.83
N ASN A 127 18.45 3.35 28.25
CA ASN A 127 18.98 2.13 28.87
C ASN A 127 18.42 1.95 30.30
N GLN A 128 18.67 0.78 30.88
CA GLN A 128 18.12 0.41 32.19
C GLN A 128 18.46 1.42 33.31
N ASN A 129 19.70 1.88 33.40
CA ASN A 129 20.11 2.88 34.40
C ASN A 129 19.33 4.20 34.28
N LEU A 130 19.11 4.68 33.06
CA LEU A 130 18.36 5.90 32.81
C LEU A 130 16.85 5.73 33.07
N ARG A 131 16.31 4.52 32.86
CA ARG A 131 14.93 4.19 33.25
C ARG A 131 14.77 4.21 34.76
N MET A 132 15.73 3.67 35.51
CA MET A 132 15.76 3.76 36.98
C MET A 132 15.78 5.21 37.47
N VAL A 133 16.67 6.04 36.91
CA VAL A 133 16.75 7.48 37.25
C VAL A 133 15.45 8.21 36.91
N TRP A 134 14.80 7.83 35.81
CA TRP A 134 13.50 8.39 35.44
C TRP A 134 12.41 8.02 36.45
N LEU A 135 12.33 6.76 36.89
CA LEU A 135 11.39 6.31 37.92
C LEU A 135 11.63 7.01 39.26
N GLU A 136 12.87 7.18 39.67
CA GLU A 136 13.21 7.94 40.88
C GLU A 136 12.74 9.40 40.79
N ARG A 137 12.81 10.02 39.61
CA ARG A 137 12.28 11.39 39.40
C ARG A 137 10.76 11.40 39.45
N PHE A 138 10.11 10.44 38.78
CA PHE A 138 8.66 10.28 38.78
C PHE A 138 8.12 10.12 40.20
N LYS A 139 8.73 9.24 41.01
CA LYS A 139 8.41 9.03 42.42
C LYS A 139 8.47 10.30 43.28
N ARG A 140 9.40 11.22 42.97
CA ARG A 140 9.51 12.50 43.69
C ARG A 140 8.43 13.52 43.29
N GLN A 141 7.89 13.41 42.08
CA GLN A 141 6.88 14.33 41.56
C GLN A 141 5.47 13.95 41.98
N HIS A 142 5.23 12.67 42.24
CA HIS A 142 3.92 12.10 42.60
C HIS A 142 3.87 11.64 44.06
N LYS A 143 4.61 12.33 44.95
CA LYS A 143 4.64 12.09 46.39
C LYS A 143 3.72 13.07 47.14
#